data_AF-A0A7C4G9D2-F1
#
_entry.id   AF-A0A7C4G9D2-F1
#
_cell.length_a   1.000
_cell.length_b   1.000
_cell.length_c   1.000
_cell.angle_alpha   90.00
_cell.angle_beta   90.00
_cell.angle_gamma   90.00
#
_symmetry.space_group_name_H-M   'P 1'
#
loop_
_entity.id
_entity.type
_entity.pdbx_description
1 polymer ?
#
loop_
_entity_poly.entity_id
_entity_poly.type
_entity_poly.pdbx_seq_one_letter_code
_entity_poly.pdbx_strand_id
1 'polypeptide(L)'
;MGTAGRPDALTPALPRAALQAAVGTARISRMTAVTLRTETRVRGPRVLALFAALGVLTFALVWWQTTREPKRFALVDPGRLYRCGSVSPGQLERLQRAHGIGRVISMLDPNAPESVLERAAAQRLGLIWENVPLRGNGESTPEA
;
A
#
# COMPACT_ATOMS: atom_id res chain seq x y z
N MET A 1 49.50 -4.14 -3.16
CA MET A 1 50.44 -5.23 -2.83
C MET A 1 49.61 -6.51 -2.69
N GLY A 2 49.90 -7.54 -3.48
CA GLY A 2 49.14 -8.81 -3.60
C GLY A 2 48.14 -8.79 -4.77
N THR A 3 48.45 -9.10 -6.04
CA THR A 3 48.95 -10.31 -6.75
C THR A 3 48.01 -11.53 -6.78
N ALA A 4 47.73 -11.97 -8.02
CA ALA A 4 47.34 -13.32 -8.47
C ALA A 4 45.90 -13.77 -8.16
N GLY A 5 45.15 -14.42 -9.05
CA GLY A 5 45.51 -15.06 -10.31
C GLY A 5 44.29 -15.32 -11.20
N ARG A 6 44.58 -15.41 -12.50
CA ARG A 6 43.68 -15.65 -13.62
C ARG A 6 43.88 -17.10 -14.07
N PRO A 7 42.85 -17.95 -14.14
CA PRO A 7 42.94 -19.19 -14.87
C PRO A 7 42.33 -19.05 -16.26
N ASP A 8 43.22 -19.11 -17.26
CA ASP A 8 42.92 -19.37 -18.65
C ASP A 8 42.37 -20.81 -18.81
N ALA A 9 41.23 -20.96 -19.49
CA ALA A 9 40.71 -22.26 -19.90
C ALA A 9 40.37 -22.23 -21.40
N LEU A 10 41.43 -22.41 -22.18
CA LEU A 10 41.54 -23.27 -23.37
C LEU A 10 40.24 -23.68 -24.07
N THR A 11 40.04 -23.04 -25.22
CA THR A 11 39.20 -23.46 -26.34
C THR A 11 39.77 -24.72 -27.01
N PRO A 12 39.03 -25.83 -27.14
CA PRO A 12 39.34 -26.85 -28.13
C PRO A 12 38.69 -26.48 -29.47
N ALA A 13 39.54 -26.24 -30.47
CA ALA A 13 39.17 -26.15 -31.87
C ALA A 13 38.60 -27.49 -32.34
N LEU A 14 37.36 -27.49 -32.86
CA LEU A 14 36.78 -28.65 -33.50
C LEU A 14 37.19 -28.72 -34.99
N PRO A 15 37.53 -29.91 -35.51
CA PRO A 15 38.06 -30.12 -36.85
C PRO A 15 36.99 -29.97 -37.95
N ARG A 16 37.33 -29.24 -39.01
CA ARG A 16 36.51 -28.93 -40.21
C ARG A 16 36.24 -30.12 -41.16
N ALA A 17 36.43 -31.37 -40.73
CA ALA A 17 36.62 -32.50 -41.65
C ALA A 17 35.75 -33.75 -41.37
N ALA A 18 34.58 -33.60 -40.76
CA ALA A 18 33.56 -34.64 -40.70
C ALA A 18 32.19 -33.94 -40.75
N LEU A 19 31.24 -34.24 -41.63
CA LEU A 19 31.11 -35.34 -42.56
C LEU A 19 30.02 -34.90 -43.55
N GLN A 20 30.41 -34.60 -44.78
CA GLN A 20 29.51 -34.40 -45.92
C GLN A 20 28.91 -35.75 -46.39
N ALA A 21 28.24 -36.49 -45.52
CA ALA A 21 27.71 -37.80 -45.89
C ALA A 21 26.34 -38.08 -45.25
N ALA A 22 25.31 -37.38 -45.73
CA ALA A 22 23.92 -37.86 -45.69
C ALA A 22 23.09 -37.06 -46.71
N VAL A 23 23.32 -37.39 -47.97
CA VAL A 23 22.42 -37.10 -49.08
C VAL A 23 21.17 -37.97 -48.93
N GLY A 24 19.99 -37.36 -49.10
CA GLY A 24 18.70 -38.05 -49.17
C GLY A 24 18.13 -38.32 -47.78
N THR A 25 16.87 -38.03 -47.47
CA THR A 25 15.68 -38.15 -48.29
C THR A 25 14.57 -37.46 -47.51
N ALA A 26 13.65 -36.81 -48.22
CA ALA A 26 12.29 -36.54 -47.75
C ALA A 26 12.13 -35.92 -46.36
N ARG A 27 11.70 -34.66 -46.34
CA ARG A 27 10.26 -34.32 -46.32
C ARG A 27 10.22 -32.85 -45.97
N ILE A 28 9.52 -32.09 -46.78
CA ILE A 28 9.09 -30.73 -46.47
C ILE A 28 8.18 -30.87 -45.24
N SER A 29 8.79 -30.93 -44.06
CA SER A 29 8.10 -30.67 -42.80
C SER A 29 7.74 -29.21 -42.89
N ARG A 30 6.51 -28.98 -43.34
CA ARG A 30 5.77 -27.75 -43.07
C ARG A 30 6.09 -27.41 -41.62
N MET A 31 6.95 -26.42 -41.40
CA MET A 31 6.93 -25.66 -40.18
C MET A 31 5.56 -24.99 -40.21
N THR A 32 4.57 -25.73 -39.73
CA THR A 32 3.35 -25.17 -39.19
C THR A 32 3.86 -24.14 -38.21
N ALA A 33 3.89 -22.88 -38.64
CA ALA A 33 3.88 -21.76 -37.75
C ALA A 33 2.71 -22.07 -36.83
N VAL A 34 3.02 -22.62 -35.65
CA VAL A 34 2.08 -22.70 -34.55
C VAL A 34 1.96 -21.26 -34.13
N THR A 35 1.15 -20.54 -34.91
CA THR A 35 0.61 -19.25 -34.56
C THR A 35 -0.16 -19.56 -33.30
N LEU A 36 0.49 -19.38 -32.14
CA LEU A 36 -0.15 -19.33 -30.85
C LEU A 36 -1.07 -18.11 -30.94
N ARG A 37 -2.23 -18.34 -31.55
CA ARG A 37 -3.39 -17.48 -31.50
C ARG A 37 -3.79 -17.60 -30.05
N THR A 38 -3.15 -16.83 -29.18
CA THR A 38 -3.68 -16.43 -27.90
C THR A 38 -4.91 -15.60 -28.21
N GLU A 39 -5.96 -16.25 -28.71
CA GLU A 39 -7.31 -15.81 -28.52
C GLU A 39 -7.52 -15.87 -27.02
N THR A 40 -7.05 -14.84 -26.31
CA THR A 40 -7.63 -14.45 -25.04
C THR A 40 -9.05 -14.02 -25.38
N ARG A 41 -9.91 -15.01 -25.64
CA ARG A 41 -11.35 -14.86 -25.78
C ARG A 41 -11.82 -14.49 -24.38
N VAL A 42 -11.66 -13.21 -24.05
CA VAL A 42 -12.06 -12.65 -22.76
C VAL A 42 -13.49 -13.10 -22.57
N ARG A 43 -13.72 -13.92 -21.54
CA ARG A 43 -14.93 -14.70 -21.32
C ARG A 43 -16.16 -13.80 -21.12
N GLY A 44 -16.72 -13.25 -22.19
CA GLY A 44 -17.97 -12.49 -22.20
C GLY A 44 -17.99 -11.21 -21.33
N PRO A 45 -18.95 -10.30 -21.58
CA PRO A 45 -19.13 -9.07 -20.79
C PRO A 45 -19.41 -9.36 -19.31
N ARG A 46 -19.90 -10.56 -18.97
CA ARG A 46 -20.20 -10.98 -17.60
C ARG A 46 -18.97 -11.09 -16.71
N VAL A 47 -17.86 -11.63 -17.23
CA VAL A 47 -16.63 -11.76 -16.43
C VAL A 47 -16.03 -10.39 -16.16
N LEU A 48 -16.04 -9.49 -17.15
CA LEU A 48 -15.60 -8.11 -16.96
C LEU A 48 -16.46 -7.38 -15.92
N ALA A 49 -17.79 -7.51 -16.00
CA ALA A 49 -18.71 -6.93 -15.03
C ALA A 49 -18.45 -7.44 -13.60
N LEU A 50 -18.12 -8.73 -13.44
CA LEU A 50 -17.82 -9.32 -12.14
C LEU A 50 -16.51 -8.77 -11.55
N PHE A 51 -15.46 -8.62 -12.36
CA PHE A 51 -14.22 -7.97 -11.91
C PHE A 51 -14.43 -6.50 -11.57
N ALA A 52 -15.21 -5.77 -12.36
CA ALA A 52 -15.55 -4.38 -12.07
C ALA A 52 -16.32 -4.24 -10.75
N ALA A 53 -17.33 -5.10 -10.53
CA ALA A 53 -18.09 -5.13 -9.28
C ALA A 53 -17.20 -5.45 -8.07
N LEU A 54 -16.29 -6.43 -8.21
CA LEU A 54 -15.33 -6.77 -7.16
C LEU A 54 -14.35 -5.62 -6.89
N GLY A 55 -13.90 -4.92 -7.94
CA GLY A 55 -13.07 -3.72 -7.82
C GLY A 55 -13.77 -2.60 -7.05
N VAL A 56 -15.03 -2.32 -7.37
CA VAL A 56 -15.84 -1.31 -6.66
C VAL A 56 -16.04 -1.71 -5.20
N LEU A 57 -16.36 -2.97 -4.94
CA LEU A 57 -16.57 -3.48 -3.58
C LEU A 57 -15.29 -3.38 -2.74
N THR A 58 -14.16 -3.83 -3.27
CA THR A 58 -12.86 -3.76 -2.58
C THR A 58 -12.43 -2.32 -2.32
N PHE A 59 -12.59 -1.42 -3.31
CA PHE A 59 -12.33 0.00 -3.13
C PHE A 59 -13.21 0.62 -2.04
N ALA A 60 -14.51 0.33 -2.04
CA ALA A 60 -15.43 0.82 -1.03
C ALA A 60 -15.06 0.33 0.38
N LEU A 61 -14.65 -0.94 0.51
CA LEU A 61 -14.20 -1.52 1.79
C LEU A 61 -12.91 -0.85 2.30
N VAL A 62 -11.91 -0.65 1.44
CA VAL A 62 -10.66 0.02 1.81
C VAL A 62 -10.90 1.49 2.19
N TRP A 63 -11.72 2.19 1.41
CA TRP A 63 -12.13 3.57 1.70
C TRP A 63 -12.87 3.67 3.05
N TRP A 64 -13.78 2.74 3.31
CA TRP A 64 -14.52 2.67 4.56
C TRP A 64 -13.62 2.40 5.77
N GLN A 65 -12.61 1.53 5.63
CA GLN A 65 -11.66 1.26 6.71
C GLN A 65 -10.74 2.46 6.96
N THR A 66 -10.20 3.08 5.90
CA THR A 66 -9.27 4.21 6.02
C THR A 66 -9.92 5.48 6.59
N THR A 67 -11.22 5.65 6.43
CA THR A 67 -11.97 6.78 7.01
C THR A 67 -12.44 6.54 8.45
N ARG A 68 -12.35 5.30 8.96
CA ARG A 68 -12.82 4.98 10.31
C ARG A 68 -11.88 5.45 11.41
N GLU A 69 -10.57 5.34 11.20
CA GLU A 69 -9.56 5.72 12.19
C GLU A 69 -9.07 7.15 11.95
N PRO A 70 -8.76 7.92 13.01
CA PRO A 70 -8.14 9.22 12.83
C PRO A 70 -6.74 9.10 12.23
N LYS A 71 -6.33 10.15 11.52
CA LYS A 71 -5.03 10.18 10.85
C LYS A 71 -3.91 9.97 11.87
N ARG A 72 -2.94 9.09 11.57
CA ARG A 72 -1.79 8.79 12.44
C ARG A 72 -2.19 8.32 13.85
N PHE A 73 -3.31 7.61 13.98
CA PHE A 73 -3.67 6.98 15.25
C PHE A 73 -2.62 5.93 15.65
N ALA A 74 -2.16 6.00 16.89
CA ALA A 74 -1.20 5.06 17.45
C ALA A 74 -1.42 4.92 18.97
N LEU A 75 -1.27 3.69 19.46
CA LEU A 75 -1.24 3.40 20.88
C LEU A 75 0.16 3.76 21.40
N VAL A 76 0.24 4.64 22.39
CA VAL A 76 1.50 4.98 23.06
C VAL A 76 1.65 4.11 24.31
N ASP A 77 0.57 4.00 25.09
CA ASP A 77 0.44 3.12 26.25
C ASP A 77 -0.99 2.54 26.28
N PRO A 78 -1.20 1.26 25.89
CA PRO A 78 -2.53 0.68 25.77
C PRO A 78 -3.37 0.81 27.06
N GLY A 79 -4.59 1.32 26.92
CA GLY A 79 -5.50 1.58 28.04
C GLY A 79 -5.24 2.89 28.80
N ARG A 80 -4.18 3.63 28.46
CA ARG A 80 -3.77 4.85 29.18
C ARG A 80 -3.54 6.05 28.28
N LEU A 81 -2.77 5.89 27.20
CA LEU A 81 -2.36 6.98 26.32
C LEU A 81 -2.40 6.58 24.85
N TYR A 82 -3.06 7.42 24.07
CA TYR A 82 -3.20 7.30 22.63
C TYR A 82 -2.80 8.62 21.98
N ARG A 83 -2.32 8.57 20.74
CA ARG A 83 -2.05 9.76 19.94
C ARG A 83 -2.70 9.65 18.58
N CYS A 84 -3.10 10.78 18.02
CA CYS A 84 -3.51 10.92 16.62
C CYS A 84 -3.27 12.35 16.16
N GLY A 85 -3.47 12.60 14.86
CA GLY A 85 -3.69 13.94 14.33
C GLY A 85 -5.09 14.44 14.67
N SER A 86 -5.65 15.28 13.81
CA SER A 86 -7.03 15.77 13.96
C SER A 86 -8.03 14.61 13.99
N VAL A 87 -9.04 14.76 14.84
CA VAL A 87 -10.10 13.76 15.02
C VAL A 87 -11.46 14.39 14.77
N SER A 88 -12.27 13.75 13.92
CA SER A 88 -13.66 14.17 13.71
C SER A 88 -14.56 13.73 14.88
N PRO A 89 -15.71 14.39 15.12
CA PRO A 89 -16.64 14.02 16.19
C PRO A 89 -17.04 12.54 16.20
N GLY A 90 -17.32 11.96 15.01
CA GLY A 90 -17.69 10.56 14.89
C GLY A 90 -16.52 9.60 15.14
N GLN A 91 -15.28 10.01 14.84
CA GLN A 91 -14.10 9.22 15.20
C GLN A 91 -13.86 9.24 16.71
N LEU A 92 -14.00 10.40 17.36
CA LEU A 92 -13.85 10.53 18.81
C LEU A 92 -14.85 9.65 19.56
N GLU A 93 -16.11 9.64 19.12
CA GLU A 93 -17.14 8.75 19.70
C GLU A 93 -16.78 7.27 19.54
N ARG A 94 -16.28 6.86 18.37
CA ARG A 94 -15.84 5.48 18.15
C ARG A 94 -14.65 5.12 19.05
N LEU A 95 -13.68 6.01 19.18
CA LEU A 95 -12.52 5.81 20.05
C LEU A 95 -12.92 5.75 21.53
N GLN A 96 -13.84 6.61 21.96
CA GLN A 96 -14.41 6.57 23.31
C GLN A 96 -15.06 5.21 23.59
N ARG A 97 -15.87 4.69 22.67
CA ARG A 97 -16.52 3.39 22.80
C ARG A 97 -15.54 2.22 22.75
N ALA A 98 -14.53 2.29 21.89
CA ALA A 98 -13.57 1.21 21.69
C ALA A 98 -12.51 1.11 22.80
N HIS A 99 -12.07 2.26 23.34
CA HIS A 99 -10.93 2.35 24.24
C HIS A 99 -11.26 2.93 25.62
N GLY A 100 -12.50 3.36 25.86
CA GLY A 100 -12.90 3.96 27.14
C GLY A 100 -12.23 5.30 27.42
N ILE A 101 -11.95 6.10 26.39
CA ILE A 101 -11.29 7.40 26.54
C ILE A 101 -12.13 8.31 27.45
N GLY A 102 -11.54 8.84 28.52
CA GLY A 102 -12.19 9.80 29.42
C GLY A 102 -11.69 11.25 29.29
N ARG A 103 -10.55 11.45 28.63
CA ARG A 103 -9.91 12.77 28.47
C ARG A 103 -9.28 12.93 27.09
N VAL A 104 -9.39 14.12 26.53
CA VAL A 104 -8.75 14.54 25.28
C VAL A 104 -7.86 15.75 25.56
N ILE A 105 -6.60 15.67 25.14
CA ILE A 105 -5.64 16.78 25.19
C ILE A 105 -5.39 17.24 23.76
N SER A 106 -5.87 18.42 23.42
CA SER A 106 -5.73 19.02 22.10
C SER A 106 -4.53 19.98 22.07
N MET A 107 -3.68 19.84 21.06
CA MET A 107 -2.52 20.72 20.87
C MET A 107 -2.72 21.74 19.73
N LEU A 108 -3.91 21.74 19.11
CA LEU A 108 -4.28 22.65 18.03
C LEU A 108 -4.63 24.04 18.57
N ASP A 109 -4.73 25.03 17.67
CA ASP A 109 -5.29 26.33 17.99
C ASP A 109 -6.73 26.14 18.54
N PRO A 110 -7.05 26.63 19.75
CA PRO A 110 -8.38 26.48 20.34
C PRO A 110 -9.51 27.09 19.51
N ASN A 111 -9.19 28.05 18.64
CA ASN A 111 -10.17 28.74 17.79
C ASN A 111 -10.28 28.14 16.39
N ALA A 112 -9.45 27.14 16.05
CA ALA A 112 -9.57 26.44 14.78
C ALA A 112 -10.93 25.72 14.70
N PRO A 113 -11.59 25.69 13.52
CA PRO A 113 -12.87 25.02 13.34
C PRO A 113 -12.87 23.56 13.86
N GLU A 114 -11.77 22.84 13.65
CA GLU A 114 -11.60 21.46 14.12
C GLU A 114 -11.60 21.37 15.65
N SER A 115 -10.92 22.29 16.34
CA SER A 115 -10.87 22.34 17.81
C SER A 115 -12.24 22.64 18.41
N VAL A 116 -13.02 23.52 17.77
CA VAL A 116 -14.39 23.84 18.19
C VAL A 116 -15.29 22.61 18.07
N LEU A 117 -15.21 21.88 16.94
CA LEU A 117 -15.99 20.67 16.72
C LEU A 117 -15.56 19.53 17.66
N GLU A 118 -14.26 19.38 17.90
CA GLU A 118 -13.70 18.40 18.84
C GLU A 118 -14.15 18.68 20.27
N ARG A 119 -14.04 19.94 20.72
CA ARG A 119 -14.51 20.37 22.05
C ARG A 119 -16.00 20.10 22.22
N ALA A 120 -16.83 20.45 21.25
CA ALA A 120 -18.26 20.21 21.30
C ALA A 120 -18.59 18.71 21.36
N ALA A 121 -17.86 17.89 20.61
CA ALA A 121 -18.00 16.44 20.64
C ALA A 121 -17.58 15.85 21.99
N ALA A 122 -16.45 16.29 22.54
CA ALA A 122 -15.97 15.87 23.85
C ALA A 122 -16.98 16.21 24.96
N GLN A 123 -17.54 17.43 24.94
CA GLN A 123 -18.58 17.85 25.88
C GLN A 123 -19.83 16.96 25.78
N ARG A 124 -20.32 16.68 24.56
CA ARG A 124 -21.49 15.80 24.35
C ARG A 124 -21.26 14.38 24.86
N LEU A 125 -20.02 13.89 24.78
CA LEU A 125 -19.62 12.56 25.23
C LEU A 125 -19.27 12.49 26.72
N GLY A 126 -19.33 13.61 27.45
CA GLY A 126 -18.94 13.68 28.86
C GLY A 126 -17.44 13.52 29.10
N LEU A 127 -16.61 13.86 28.11
CA LEU A 127 -15.15 13.79 28.19
C LEU A 127 -14.55 15.07 28.76
N ILE A 128 -13.45 14.94 29.49
CA ILE A 128 -12.63 16.09 29.86
C ILE A 128 -11.86 16.55 28.61
N TRP A 129 -12.04 17.80 28.21
CA TRP A 129 -11.29 18.38 27.09
C TRP A 129 -10.37 19.48 27.60
N GLU A 130 -9.07 19.30 27.38
CA GLU A 130 -8.01 20.24 27.75
C GLU A 130 -7.27 20.66 26.48
N ASN A 131 -6.94 21.94 26.35
CA ASN A 131 -6.17 22.44 25.22
C ASN A 131 -4.88 23.08 25.70
N VAL A 132 -3.78 22.61 25.13
CA VAL A 132 -2.42 23.07 25.39
C VAL A 132 -1.84 23.42 24.03
N PRO A 133 -2.17 24.61 23.48
CA PRO A 133 -1.86 24.93 22.11
C PRO A 133 -0.34 25.04 21.95
N LEU A 134 0.21 24.25 21.04
CA LEU A 134 1.62 24.37 20.68
C LEU A 134 1.73 25.37 19.53
N ARG A 135 2.57 26.40 19.70
CA ARG A 135 2.94 27.30 18.61
C ARG A 135 3.82 26.53 17.64
N GLY A 136 3.20 25.98 16.61
CA GLY A 136 3.88 25.35 15.48
C GLY A 136 3.22 25.78 14.18
N ASN A 137 4.02 26.01 13.15
CA ASN A 137 3.59 26.17 11.76
C ASN A 137 3.16 24.83 11.11
N GLY A 138 3.16 23.74 11.88
CA GLY A 138 2.84 22.40 11.38
C GLY A 138 4.01 21.73 10.64
N GLU A 139 5.17 22.38 10.53
CA GLU A 139 6.36 21.77 9.95
C GLU A 139 6.94 20.77 10.94
N SER A 140 6.90 19.50 10.55
CA SER A 140 7.51 18.41 11.33
C SER A 140 9.00 18.24 11.00
N THR A 141 9.56 19.14 10.20
CA THR A 141 10.95 19.13 9.74
C THR A 141 11.72 20.23 10.48
N PRO A 142 12.77 19.90 11.24
CA PRO A 142 13.74 20.90 11.64
C PRO A 142 14.39 21.44 10.35
N GLU A 143 14.42 22.76 10.19
CA GLU A 143 15.29 23.38 9.20
C GLU A 143 16.74 22.98 9.54
N ALA A 144 17.41 22.35 8.58
CA ALA A 144 18.76 21.81 8.73
C ALA A 144 19.82 22.91 8.56
#